data_AF-A0A530GP17-F1
#
_entry.id   AF-A0A530GP17-F1
#
_cell.length_a   1.000
_cell.length_b   1.000
_cell.length_c   1.000
_cell.angle_alpha   90.00
_cell.angle_beta   90.00
_cell.angle_gamma   90.00
#
_symmetry.space_group_name_H-M   'P 1'
#
loop_
_entity.id
_entity.type
_entity.pdbx_description
1 polymer ?
#
loop_
_entity_poly.entity_id
_entity_poly.type
_entity_poly.pdbx_seq_one_letter_code
_entity_poly.pdbx_strand_id
1 'polypeptide(L)'
;DIDLLFDPAPVATEAEATYVMPDRKYKNALGPGGAPLGPGFSSTADGAEPYWVPRIGVKAQVVQGVDCMFDYSQPWGAHTAPGSNWNGAVSNIETDIKSDNYAA
;
A
#
# COMPACT_ATOMS: atom_id res chain seq x y z
N ASP A 1 -9.08 2.48 14.17
CA ASP A 1 -9.54 3.85 14.02
C ASP A 1 -9.68 4.43 15.39
N ILE A 2 -9.23 5.66 15.62
CA ILE A 2 -9.40 6.24 16.95
C ILE A 2 -10.89 6.44 17.28
N ASP A 3 -11.72 6.50 16.23
CA ASP A 3 -13.17 6.59 16.33
C ASP A 3 -13.80 5.39 17.07
N LEU A 4 -13.17 4.21 17.01
CA LEU A 4 -13.61 3.02 17.74
C LEU A 4 -13.56 3.19 19.27
N LEU A 5 -12.68 4.08 19.78
CA LEU A 5 -12.63 4.40 21.22
C LEU A 5 -13.87 5.13 21.71
N PHE A 6 -14.62 5.79 20.83
CA PHE A 6 -15.84 6.52 21.19
C PHE A 6 -17.11 5.67 21.05
N ASP A 7 -17.00 4.39 20.65
CA ASP A 7 -18.12 3.47 20.65
C ASP A 7 -18.60 3.23 22.10
N PRO A 8 -19.90 3.45 22.41
CA PRO A 8 -20.43 3.28 23.76
C PRO A 8 -20.48 1.82 24.24
N ALA A 9 -20.32 0.85 23.34
CA ALA A 9 -20.33 -0.56 23.69
C ALA A 9 -19.09 -0.93 24.53
N PRO A 10 -19.22 -1.85 25.51
CA PRO A 10 -18.09 -2.38 26.26
C PRO A 10 -17.07 -3.12 25.39
N VAL A 11 -17.49 -3.62 24.23
CA VAL A 11 -16.63 -4.25 23.23
C VAL A 11 -17.10 -3.79 21.85
N ALA A 12 -16.16 -3.35 21.02
CA ALA A 12 -16.41 -2.95 19.64
C ALA A 12 -15.27 -3.42 18.74
N THR A 13 -15.58 -3.70 17.48
CA THR A 13 -14.59 -4.11 16.46
C THR A 13 -14.89 -3.40 15.16
N GLU A 14 -13.84 -3.06 14.43
CA GLU A 14 -13.94 -2.54 13.06
C GLU A 14 -13.03 -3.34 12.13
N ALA A 15 -13.44 -3.41 10.86
CA ALA A 15 -12.59 -3.89 9.79
C ALA A 15 -12.94 -3.11 8.52
N GLU A 16 -11.91 -2.53 7.89
CA GLU A 16 -12.03 -1.77 6.66
C GLU A 16 -10.93 -2.19 5.69
N ALA A 17 -11.22 -2.13 4.40
CA ALA A 17 -10.21 -2.23 3.36
C ALA A 17 -10.52 -1.26 2.22
N THR A 18 -9.54 -0.43 1.87
CA THR A 18 -9.62 0.43 0.68
C THR A 18 -8.87 -0.21 -0.47
N TYR A 19 -9.51 -0.29 -1.64
CA TYR A 19 -8.86 -0.71 -2.88
C TYR A 19 -8.37 0.49 -3.66
N VAL A 20 -7.07 0.56 -3.91
CA VAL A 20 -6.43 1.66 -4.65
C VAL A 20 -6.04 1.15 -6.03
N MET A 21 -6.51 1.84 -7.08
CA MET A 21 -6.19 1.56 -8.48
C MET A 21 -5.54 2.77 -9.13
N PRO A 22 -4.22 2.97 -9.00
CA PRO A 22 -3.55 4.10 -9.63
C PRO A 22 -3.37 3.85 -11.14
N ASP A 23 -3.63 4.86 -11.97
CA ASP A 23 -3.28 4.84 -13.40
C ASP A 23 -1.98 5.63 -13.63
N ARG A 24 -0.83 4.96 -13.47
CA ARG A 24 0.49 5.54 -13.69
C ARG A 24 1.20 4.81 -14.81
N LYS A 25 1.83 5.56 -15.73
CA LYS A 25 2.59 5.00 -16.86
C LYS A 25 3.96 5.65 -16.96
N TYR A 26 4.97 4.84 -17.21
CA TYR A 26 6.30 5.29 -17.61
C TYR A 26 6.32 5.53 -19.11
N LYS A 27 6.92 6.66 -19.52
CA LYS A 27 7.12 7.04 -20.93
C LYS A 27 8.54 7.52 -21.13
N ASN A 28 9.06 7.30 -22.34
CA ASN A 28 10.42 7.69 -22.72
C ASN A 28 11.49 7.09 -21.81
N ALA A 29 11.26 5.86 -21.33
CA ALA A 29 12.22 5.15 -20.50
C ALA A 29 13.49 4.84 -21.32
N LEU A 30 14.64 5.12 -20.72
CA LEU A 30 15.97 4.84 -21.24
C LEU A 30 16.71 3.93 -20.26
N GLY A 31 17.61 3.11 -20.79
CA GLY A 31 18.51 2.29 -20.01
C GLY A 31 19.73 3.08 -19.51
N PRO A 32 20.73 2.37 -18.96
CA PRO A 32 21.95 2.97 -18.43
C PRO A 32 22.64 3.85 -19.46
N GLY A 33 23.15 5.01 -19.02
CA GLY A 33 23.82 5.96 -19.90
C GLY A 33 22.89 6.68 -20.90
N GLY A 34 21.57 6.55 -20.75
CA GLY A 34 20.59 7.21 -21.63
C GLY A 34 20.36 6.49 -22.95
N ALA A 35 20.80 5.23 -23.08
CA ALA A 35 20.62 4.41 -24.28
C ALA A 35 19.54 3.33 -24.06
N PRO A 36 18.79 2.91 -25.10
CA PRO A 36 17.92 1.74 -25.01
C PRO A 36 18.70 0.48 -24.63
N LEU A 37 18.06 -0.44 -23.88
CA LEU A 37 18.70 -1.70 -23.46
C LEU A 37 18.94 -2.67 -24.63
N GLY A 38 18.21 -2.49 -25.73
CA GLY A 38 18.33 -3.30 -26.93
C GLY A 38 16.98 -3.56 -27.59
N PRO A 39 16.97 -4.28 -28.72
CA PRO A 39 15.74 -4.70 -29.37
C PRO A 39 14.93 -5.61 -28.43
N GLY A 40 13.62 -5.37 -28.35
CA GLY A 40 12.69 -6.12 -27.49
C GLY A 40 12.34 -5.44 -26.15
N PHE A 41 13.05 -4.37 -25.76
CA PHE A 41 12.72 -3.58 -24.57
C PHE A 41 11.87 -2.37 -24.94
N SER A 42 10.72 -2.21 -24.29
CA SER A 42 9.81 -1.08 -24.49
C SER A 42 10.32 0.21 -23.84
N SER A 43 10.07 1.36 -24.46
CA SER A 43 10.28 2.68 -23.83
C SER A 43 9.10 3.12 -22.94
N THR A 44 8.06 2.30 -22.85
CA THR A 44 6.87 2.53 -22.02
C THR A 44 6.55 1.29 -21.18
N ALA A 45 6.05 1.50 -19.98
CA ALA A 45 5.54 0.43 -19.12
C ALA A 45 4.47 0.96 -18.17
N ASP A 46 3.59 0.10 -17.70
CA ASP A 46 2.66 0.45 -16.63
C ASP A 46 3.45 0.56 -15.31
N GLY A 47 3.22 1.64 -14.57
CA GLY A 47 4.02 2.02 -13.42
C GLY A 47 3.28 1.94 -12.09
N ALA A 48 2.10 1.35 -12.09
CA ALA A 48 1.29 1.11 -10.90
C ALA A 48 0.52 -0.19 -11.06
N GLU A 49 0.48 -0.95 -9.97
CA GLU A 49 -0.40 -2.08 -9.78
C GLU A 49 -1.43 -1.69 -8.70
N PRO A 50 -2.65 -2.25 -8.75
CA PRO A 50 -3.63 -1.99 -7.74
C PRO A 50 -3.32 -2.77 -6.46
N TYR A 51 -3.62 -2.19 -5.31
CA TYR A 51 -3.32 -2.76 -4.01
C TYR A 51 -4.42 -2.46 -2.98
N TRP A 52 -4.44 -3.24 -1.90
CA TRP A 52 -5.37 -3.07 -0.79
C TRP A 52 -4.69 -2.40 0.39
N VAL A 53 -5.44 -1.55 1.09
CA VAL A 53 -5.05 -0.91 2.35
C VAL A 53 -6.01 -1.39 3.43
N PRO A 54 -5.65 -2.43 4.21
CA PRO A 54 -6.48 -2.93 5.29
C PRO A 54 -6.30 -2.14 6.59
N ARG A 55 -7.37 -2.12 7.39
CA ARG A 55 -7.40 -1.64 8.77
C ARG A 55 -8.31 -2.54 9.60
N ILE A 56 -7.87 -2.87 10.80
CA ILE A 56 -8.66 -3.64 11.76
C ILE A 56 -8.40 -3.10 13.16
N GLY A 57 -9.46 -2.96 13.95
CA GLY A 57 -9.38 -2.45 15.31
C GLY A 57 -10.31 -3.20 16.25
N VAL A 58 -9.89 -3.32 17.51
CA VAL A 58 -10.71 -3.85 18.60
C VAL A 58 -10.60 -2.94 19.80
N LYS A 59 -11.74 -2.63 20.40
CA LYS A 59 -11.85 -1.86 21.64
C LYS A 59 -12.53 -2.71 22.69
N ALA A 60 -12.02 -2.65 23.91
CA ALA A 60 -12.61 -3.33 25.06
C ALA A 60 -12.54 -2.44 26.31
N GLN A 61 -13.62 -2.44 27.08
CA GLN A 61 -13.66 -1.85 28.40
C GLN A 61 -12.91 -2.74 29.38
N VAL A 62 -11.86 -2.21 30.01
CA VAL A 62 -11.06 -2.95 31.00
C VAL A 62 -11.62 -2.73 32.40
N VAL A 63 -12.02 -1.51 32.73
CA VAL A 63 -12.80 -1.17 33.93
C VAL A 63 -13.84 -0.12 33.58
N GLN A 64 -14.87 0.07 34.41
CA GLN A 64 -15.94 1.02 34.14
C GLN A 64 -15.37 2.43 33.88
N GLY A 65 -15.58 2.96 32.67
CA GLY A 65 -15.09 4.26 32.25
C GLY A 65 -13.64 4.30 31.74
N VAL A 66 -12.97 3.15 31.59
CA VAL A 66 -11.64 3.03 31.01
C VAL A 66 -11.66 1.96 29.92
N ASP A 67 -11.41 2.40 28.69
CA ASP A 67 -11.39 1.57 27.51
C ASP A 67 -9.96 1.48 26.94
N CYS A 68 -9.56 0.30 26.48
CA CYS A 68 -8.31 0.06 25.76
C CYS A 68 -8.63 -0.36 24.32
N MET A 69 -7.81 0.03 23.37
CA MET A 69 -7.99 -0.30 21.95
C MET A 69 -6.69 -0.80 21.36
N PHE A 70 -6.78 -1.85 20.54
CA PHE A 70 -5.68 -2.33 19.72
C PHE A 70 -6.06 -2.20 18.25
N ASP A 71 -5.15 -1.72 17.40
CA ASP A 71 -5.38 -1.67 15.96
C ASP A 71 -4.15 -2.07 15.14
N TYR A 72 -4.45 -2.60 13.95
CA TYR A 72 -3.50 -2.83 12.87
C TYR A 72 -3.98 -2.08 11.62
N SER A 73 -3.05 -1.44 10.91
CA SER A 73 -3.36 -0.72 9.68
C SER A 73 -2.16 -0.64 8.74
N GLN A 74 -2.45 -0.49 7.44
CA GLN A 74 -1.44 -0.14 6.44
C GLN A 74 -1.66 1.28 5.91
N PRO A 75 -1.32 2.34 6.68
CA PRO A 75 -1.75 3.71 6.41
C PRO A 75 -1.28 4.26 5.04
N TRP A 76 -0.19 3.73 4.50
CA TRP A 76 0.31 4.07 3.17
C TRP A 76 0.98 2.86 2.51
N GLY A 77 1.02 2.87 1.19
CA GLY A 77 1.65 1.81 0.40
C GLY A 77 1.75 2.24 -1.06
N ALA A 78 2.54 1.51 -1.83
CA ALA A 78 2.66 1.69 -3.27
C ALA A 78 3.12 0.39 -3.91
N HIS A 79 2.47 0.00 -5.00
CA HIS A 79 2.87 -1.17 -5.78
C HIS A 79 3.12 -0.75 -7.23
N THR A 80 4.32 -1.00 -7.73
CA THR A 80 4.72 -0.74 -9.12
C THR A 80 5.30 -2.04 -9.70
N ALA A 81 4.77 -2.53 -10.81
CA ALA A 81 5.30 -3.73 -11.47
C ALA A 81 5.44 -3.53 -13.00
N PRO A 82 6.35 -2.66 -13.46
CA PRO A 82 6.56 -2.43 -14.89
C PRO A 82 7.12 -3.65 -15.65
N GLY A 83 7.56 -4.69 -14.94
CA GLY A 83 8.04 -5.95 -15.51
C GLY A 83 9.47 -5.88 -16.01
N SER A 84 9.93 -6.94 -16.67
CA SER A 84 11.32 -7.06 -17.16
C SER A 84 11.52 -6.55 -18.60
N ASN A 85 10.45 -6.32 -19.35
CA ASN A 85 10.50 -6.02 -20.79
C ASN A 85 10.42 -4.51 -21.12
N TRP A 86 11.09 -3.67 -20.33
CA TRP A 86 11.16 -2.22 -20.57
C TRP A 86 12.55 -1.66 -20.30
N ASN A 87 12.87 -0.51 -20.89
CA ASN A 87 14.20 0.08 -20.83
C ASN A 87 14.69 0.43 -19.41
N GLY A 88 13.78 0.62 -18.45
CA GLY A 88 14.13 0.86 -17.04
C GLY A 88 14.17 -0.40 -16.16
N ALA A 89 14.06 -1.60 -16.73
CA ALA A 89 14.03 -2.87 -15.98
C ALA A 89 15.30 -3.09 -15.13
N VAL A 90 16.44 -2.51 -15.51
CA VAL A 90 17.66 -2.52 -14.70
C VAL A 90 17.54 -1.71 -13.40
N SER A 91 16.59 -0.78 -13.32
CA SER A 91 16.35 0.07 -12.15
C SER A 91 15.16 -0.40 -11.33
N ASN A 92 14.10 -0.90 -11.97
CA ASN A 92 12.91 -1.37 -11.28
C ASN A 92 12.18 -2.40 -12.16
N ILE A 93 12.03 -3.62 -11.67
CA ILE A 93 11.17 -4.65 -12.29
C ILE A 93 9.84 -4.69 -11.55
N GLU A 94 9.92 -4.67 -10.22
CA GLU A 94 8.79 -4.59 -9.31
C GLU A 94 9.25 -3.93 -8.01
N THR A 95 8.39 -3.11 -7.43
CA THR A 95 8.55 -2.51 -6.11
C THR A 95 7.19 -2.55 -5.42
N ASP A 96 7.12 -3.28 -4.32
CA ASP A 96 5.96 -3.35 -3.44
C ASP A 96 6.35 -2.76 -2.09
N ILE A 97 5.69 -1.68 -1.70
CA ILE A 97 5.92 -0.95 -0.47
C ILE A 97 4.65 -1.03 0.36
N LYS A 98 4.80 -1.58 1.57
CA LYS A 98 3.75 -1.70 2.57
C LYS A 98 4.21 -1.01 3.85
N SER A 99 3.29 -0.26 4.46
CA SER A 99 3.47 0.19 5.83
C SER A 99 2.66 -0.71 6.74
N ASP A 100 3.20 -1.02 7.90
CA ASP A 100 2.50 -1.78 8.93
C ASP A 100 2.53 -0.94 10.21
N ASN A 101 1.35 -0.57 10.69
CA ASN A 101 1.16 0.15 11.92
C ASN A 101 0.45 -0.75 12.94
N TYR A 102 0.91 -0.69 14.18
CA TYR A 102 0.34 -1.40 15.32
C TYR A 102 0.19 -0.41 16.46
N ALA A 103 -1.01 -0.29 17.03
CA ALA A 103 -1.31 0.59 18.15
C ALA A 103 -2.10 -0.14 19.25
N ALA A 104 -1.99 0.38 20.48
CA ALA A 104 -2.52 -0.17 21.74
C ALA A 104 -2.86 0.96 22.74
#